data_AF-A0AAQ0TPR8-F1
#
_entry.id   AF-A0AAQ0TPR8-F1
#
_cell.length_a   1.000
_cell.length_b   1.000
_cell.length_c   1.000
_cell.angle_alpha   90.00
_cell.angle_beta   90.00
_cell.angle_gamma   90.00
#
_symmetry.space_group_name_H-M   'P 1'
#
loop_
_entity.id
_entity.type
_entity.pdbx_description
1 polymer ?
#
loop_
_entity_poly.entity_id
_entity_poly.type
_entity_poly.pdbx_seq_one_letter_code
_entity_poly.pdbx_strand_id
1 'polypeptide(L)'
;MRKYNSDAPGVKLRGRPKKESSDKRDRKVSVNFTEDEEREVKAKASAAGISIAELLRISAFRLSIVERLTDFEREAIRELMYQGKNLNDQVRACQANAWPSTKRKAEACLDGILAILGKLKTQNSTLL
;
A
#
# COMPACT_ATOMS: atom_id res chain seq x y z
N MET A 1 51.37 -6.82 -15.04
CA MET A 1 51.11 -7.82 -14.00
C MET A 1 49.75 -8.48 -14.23
N ARG A 2 49.67 -9.81 -14.40
CA ARG A 2 48.40 -10.53 -14.53
C ARG A 2 47.76 -10.69 -13.15
N LYS A 3 46.50 -10.26 -12.99
CA LYS A 3 45.73 -10.54 -11.77
C LYS A 3 45.42 -12.04 -11.74
N TYR A 4 45.99 -12.75 -10.78
CA TYR A 4 45.76 -14.18 -10.54
C TYR A 4 44.61 -14.30 -9.54
N ASN A 5 43.63 -15.17 -9.83
CA ASN A 5 42.58 -15.52 -8.87
C ASN A 5 43.04 -16.76 -8.09
N SER A 6 43.16 -16.66 -6.77
CA SER A 6 43.59 -17.74 -5.87
C SER A 6 42.62 -18.92 -5.84
N ASP A 7 41.34 -18.66 -6.14
CA ASP A 7 40.26 -19.62 -5.89
C ASP A 7 39.96 -20.50 -7.12
N ALA A 8 40.60 -20.23 -8.27
CA ALA A 8 40.49 -21.03 -9.49
C ALA A 8 41.78 -20.91 -10.34
N PRO A 9 42.89 -21.56 -9.91
CA PRO A 9 44.15 -21.51 -10.63
C PRO A 9 44.01 -22.17 -12.01
N GLY A 10 44.11 -21.36 -13.08
CA GLY A 10 44.12 -21.84 -14.47
C GLY A 10 43.08 -21.21 -15.40
N VAL A 11 42.05 -20.52 -14.86
CA VAL A 11 41.05 -19.85 -15.71
C VAL A 11 41.60 -18.52 -16.21
N LYS A 12 41.96 -18.44 -17.50
CA LYS A 12 42.33 -17.18 -18.15
C LYS A 12 41.12 -16.24 -18.11
N LEU A 13 41.19 -15.18 -17.30
CA LEU A 13 40.25 -14.05 -17.36
C LEU A 13 40.45 -13.30 -18.68
N ARG A 14 39.86 -13.80 -19.77
CA ARG A 14 39.72 -13.07 -21.04
C ARG A 14 38.23 -12.87 -21.30
N GLY A 15 37.80 -11.62 -21.39
CA GLY A 15 36.42 -11.23 -21.68
C GLY A 15 35.73 -10.47 -20.54
N ARG A 16 34.47 -10.07 -20.78
CA ARG A 16 33.60 -9.45 -19.77
C ARG A 16 33.32 -10.48 -18.66
N PRO A 17 33.49 -10.12 -17.38
CA PRO A 17 33.16 -11.00 -16.25
C PRO A 17 31.74 -11.57 -16.38
N LYS A 18 31.60 -12.86 -16.09
CA LYS A 18 30.29 -13.52 -16.08
C LYS A 18 29.45 -12.91 -14.96
N LYS A 19 28.21 -12.56 -15.28
CA LYS A 19 27.25 -12.08 -14.28
C LYS A 19 26.85 -13.23 -13.35
N GLU A 20 26.76 -12.95 -12.05
CA GLU A 20 26.28 -13.92 -11.06
C GLU A 20 24.88 -14.43 -11.43
N SER A 21 24.58 -15.67 -11.06
CA SER A 21 23.28 -16.29 -11.38
C SER A 21 22.12 -15.49 -10.78
N SER A 22 22.28 -14.96 -9.57
CA SER A 22 21.29 -14.12 -8.87
C SER A 22 20.95 -12.83 -9.59
N ASP A 23 21.89 -12.27 -10.36
CA ASP A 23 21.68 -11.00 -11.06
C ASP A 23 21.21 -11.19 -12.51
N LYS A 24 21.12 -12.44 -12.99
CA LYS A 24 20.60 -12.73 -14.31
C LYS A 24 19.08 -12.63 -14.29
N ARG A 25 18.54 -11.92 -15.29
CA ARG A 25 17.11 -11.83 -15.55
C ARG A 25 16.78 -12.77 -16.71
N ASP A 26 16.68 -14.06 -16.42
CA ASP A 26 16.47 -15.14 -17.40
C ASP A 26 15.00 -15.50 -17.63
N ARG A 27 14.10 -15.06 -16.75
CA ARG A 27 12.64 -15.21 -16.88
C ARG A 27 12.02 -14.00 -17.58
N LYS A 28 11.12 -14.27 -18.53
CA LYS A 28 10.42 -13.26 -19.32
C LYS A 28 8.92 -13.28 -19.03
N VAL A 29 8.36 -12.09 -18.79
CA VAL A 29 6.93 -11.80 -18.80
C VAL A 29 6.70 -10.76 -19.90
N SER A 30 5.70 -10.96 -20.76
CA SER A 30 5.39 -10.05 -21.87
C SER A 30 3.95 -9.57 -21.81
N VAL A 31 3.75 -8.31 -22.23
CA VAL A 31 2.44 -7.68 -22.40
C VAL A 31 2.45 -6.93 -23.73
N ASN A 32 1.29 -6.82 -24.37
CA ASN A 32 1.11 -6.02 -25.58
C ASN A 32 0.45 -4.69 -25.20
N PHE A 33 0.85 -3.61 -25.88
CA PHE A 33 0.29 -2.27 -25.69
C PHE A 33 -0.35 -1.79 -26.98
N THR A 34 -1.35 -0.92 -26.85
CA THR A 34 -1.79 -0.06 -27.94
C THR A 34 -0.69 0.96 -28.29
N GLU A 35 -0.81 1.60 -29.45
CA GLU A 35 0.15 2.62 -29.89
C GLU A 35 0.25 3.80 -28.91
N ASP A 36 -0.89 4.24 -28.37
CA ASP A 36 -0.95 5.35 -27.41
C ASP A 36 -0.31 4.96 -26.07
N GLU A 37 -0.59 3.77 -25.54
CA GLU A 37 0.03 3.26 -24.32
C GLU A 37 1.55 3.10 -24.48
N GLU A 38 2.00 2.57 -25.62
CA GLU A 38 3.43 2.42 -25.91
C GLU A 38 4.14 3.79 -25.97
N ARG A 39 3.51 4.79 -26.61
CA ARG A 39 4.02 6.16 -26.67
C ARG A 39 4.15 6.76 -25.27
N GLU A 40 3.16 6.55 -24.41
CA GLU A 40 3.19 7.04 -23.03
C GLU A 40 4.30 6.36 -22.20
N VAL A 41 4.45 5.05 -22.31
CA VAL A 41 5.53 4.29 -21.63
C VAL A 41 6.90 4.79 -22.11
N LYS A 42 7.09 5.01 -23.41
CA LYS A 42 8.32 5.57 -23.98
C LYS A 42 8.60 6.98 -23.44
N ALA A 43 7.60 7.85 -23.41
CA ALA A 43 7.74 9.21 -22.90
C ALA A 43 8.14 9.22 -21.42
N LYS A 44 7.49 8.40 -20.58
CA LYS A 44 7.82 8.26 -19.15
C LYS A 44 9.24 7.75 -18.93
N ALA A 45 9.66 6.73 -19.67
CA ALA A 45 11.00 6.16 -19.56
C ALA A 45 12.07 7.20 -19.95
N SER A 46 11.83 7.93 -21.04
CA SER A 46 12.69 9.03 -21.51
C SER A 46 12.80 10.15 -20.48
N ALA A 47 11.66 10.63 -19.96
CA ALA A 47 11.62 11.69 -18.95
C ALA A 47 12.35 11.31 -17.65
N ALA A 48 12.30 10.02 -17.27
CA ALA A 48 13.00 9.49 -16.11
C ALA A 48 14.47 9.13 -16.38
N GLY A 49 14.96 9.22 -17.62
CA GLY A 49 16.33 8.85 -17.98
C GLY A 49 16.65 7.36 -17.82
N ILE A 50 15.64 6.49 -17.91
CA ILE A 50 15.79 5.04 -17.73
C ILE A 50 15.28 4.26 -18.94
N SER A 51 15.70 3.00 -19.06
CA SER A 51 15.16 2.13 -20.11
C SER A 51 13.69 1.76 -19.85
N ILE A 52 12.93 1.46 -20.90
CA ILE A 52 11.54 0.97 -20.78
C ILE A 52 11.46 -0.26 -19.87
N ALA A 53 12.42 -1.20 -20.02
CA ALA A 53 12.49 -2.39 -19.17
C ALA A 53 12.75 -2.06 -17.70
N GLU A 54 13.44 -0.97 -17.39
CA GLU A 54 13.61 -0.45 -16.03
C GLU A 54 12.33 0.10 -15.47
N LEU A 55 11.67 0.98 -16.24
CA LEU A 55 10.41 1.57 -15.87
C LEU A 55 9.38 0.47 -15.54
N LEU A 56 9.17 -0.47 -16.46
CA LEU A 56 8.19 -1.55 -16.28
C LEU A 56 8.50 -2.42 -15.05
N ARG A 57 9.77 -2.70 -14.77
CA ARG A 57 10.17 -3.43 -13.55
C ARG A 57 9.86 -2.63 -12.29
N ILE A 58 10.26 -1.35 -12.26
CA ILE A 58 10.00 -0.48 -11.11
C ILE A 58 8.50 -0.39 -10.88
N SER A 59 7.73 -0.14 -11.94
CA SER A 59 6.27 -0.09 -11.89
C SER A 59 5.70 -1.40 -11.34
N ALA A 60 6.07 -2.56 -11.88
CA ALA A 60 5.53 -3.85 -11.46
C ALA A 60 5.72 -4.16 -9.96
N PHE A 61 6.80 -3.69 -9.34
CA PHE A 61 7.08 -3.94 -7.91
C PHE A 61 6.73 -2.78 -6.98
N ARG A 62 6.58 -1.56 -7.49
CA ARG A 62 6.32 -0.36 -6.67
C ARG A 62 4.94 0.24 -6.87
N LEU A 63 4.19 -0.19 -7.88
CA LEU A 63 2.80 0.22 -8.00
C LEU A 63 2.00 -0.36 -6.84
N SER A 64 1.05 0.41 -6.35
CA SER A 64 -0.02 -0.07 -5.47
C SER A 64 -1.26 -0.21 -6.33
N ILE A 65 -1.86 -1.41 -6.33
CA ILE A 65 -3.18 -1.61 -6.90
C ILE A 65 -4.17 -1.16 -5.84
N VAL A 66 -4.92 -0.10 -6.11
CA VAL A 66 -6.07 0.25 -5.28
C VAL A 66 -7.18 -0.71 -5.66
N GLU A 67 -7.35 -1.73 -4.82
CA GLU A 67 -8.45 -2.68 -4.98
C GLU A 67 -9.78 -1.95 -4.81
N ARG A 68 -10.83 -2.45 -5.49
CA ARG A 68 -12.18 -2.00 -5.15
C ARG A 68 -12.45 -2.38 -3.70
N LEU A 69 -13.18 -1.53 -2.98
CA LEU A 69 -13.68 -1.88 -1.64
C LEU A 69 -14.26 -3.29 -1.68
N THR A 70 -13.97 -4.09 -0.67
CA THR A 70 -14.62 -5.38 -0.45
C THR A 70 -16.09 -5.16 -0.09
N ASP A 71 -16.91 -6.21 -0.19
CA ASP A 71 -18.31 -6.10 0.22
C ASP A 71 -18.43 -5.85 1.73
N PHE A 72 -17.50 -6.39 2.52
CA PHE A 72 -17.38 -6.10 3.95
C PHE A 72 -17.12 -4.61 4.21
N GLU A 73 -16.13 -4.01 3.53
CA GLU A 73 -15.82 -2.59 3.70
C GLU A 73 -16.98 -1.69 3.26
N ARG A 74 -17.66 -2.05 2.16
CA ARG A 74 -18.86 -1.32 1.72
C ARG A 74 -19.96 -1.36 2.78
N GLU A 75 -20.19 -2.52 3.38
CA GLU A 75 -21.24 -2.66 4.40
C GLU A 75 -20.86 -1.93 5.69
N ALA A 76 -19.61 -2.03 6.14
CA ALA A 76 -19.12 -1.27 7.28
C ALA A 76 -19.28 0.25 7.08
N ILE A 77 -19.02 0.77 5.89
CA ILE A 77 -19.25 2.19 5.57
C ILE A 77 -20.74 2.55 5.67
N ARG A 78 -21.64 1.70 5.16
CA ARG A 78 -23.09 1.93 5.27
C ARG A 78 -23.57 1.94 6.71
N GLU A 79 -23.12 0.98 7.51
CA GLU A 79 -23.45 0.91 8.94
C GLU A 79 -22.96 2.17 9.67
N LEU A 80 -21.72 2.60 9.41
CA LEU A 80 -21.18 3.83 9.98
C LEU A 80 -21.99 5.06 9.58
N MET A 81 -22.40 5.17 8.32
CA MET A 81 -23.28 6.25 7.86
C MET A 81 -24.62 6.25 8.59
N TYR A 82 -25.22 5.07 8.78
CA TYR A 82 -26.47 4.92 9.52
C TYR A 82 -26.32 5.32 11.00
N GLN A 83 -25.24 4.89 11.65
CA GLN A 83 -24.92 5.29 13.02
C GLN A 83 -24.71 6.81 13.13
N GLY A 84 -24.00 7.43 12.20
CA GLY A 84 -23.82 8.89 12.16
C GLY A 84 -25.14 9.64 12.02
N LYS A 85 -26.05 9.16 11.16
CA LYS A 85 -27.40 9.73 11.04
C LYS A 85 -28.17 9.61 12.36
N ASN A 86 -28.19 8.42 12.97
CA ASN A 86 -28.90 8.21 14.24
C ASN A 86 -28.38 9.11 15.35
N LEU A 87 -27.06 9.28 15.43
CA LEU A 87 -26.45 10.18 16.41
C LEU A 87 -26.89 11.63 16.17
N ASN A 88 -26.89 12.10 14.93
CA ASN A 88 -27.36 13.45 14.58
C ASN A 88 -28.84 13.66 14.97
N ASP A 89 -29.69 12.67 14.72
CA ASP A 89 -31.11 12.73 15.08
C ASP A 89 -31.30 12.79 16.61
N GLN A 90 -30.52 12.01 17.38
CA GLN A 90 -30.51 12.07 18.84
C GLN A 90 -30.06 13.43 19.37
N VAL A 91 -29.00 14.02 18.79
CA VAL A 91 -28.52 15.35 19.19
C VAL A 91 -29.60 16.41 18.97
N ARG A 92 -30.27 16.39 17.80
CA ARG A 92 -31.38 17.30 17.51
C ARG A 92 -32.53 17.15 18.51
N ALA A 93 -32.91 15.91 18.83
CA ALA A 93 -33.95 15.64 19.83
C ALA A 93 -33.58 16.17 21.22
N CYS A 94 -32.31 16.03 21.64
CA CYS A 94 -31.84 16.55 22.92
C CYS A 94 -31.82 18.08 22.97
N GLN A 95 -31.45 18.72 21.86
CA GLN A 95 -31.47 20.18 21.71
C GLN A 95 -32.90 20.73 21.78
N ALA A 96 -33.84 20.10 21.06
CA ALA A 96 -35.25 20.50 21.06
C ALA A 96 -35.91 20.39 22.45
N ASN A 97 -35.50 19.42 23.27
CA ASN A 97 -36.03 19.20 24.61
C ASN A 97 -35.23 19.89 25.72
N ALA A 98 -34.27 20.76 25.38
CA ALA A 98 -33.43 21.49 26.32
C ALA A 98 -32.78 20.59 27.39
N TRP A 99 -32.18 19.46 26.97
CA TRP A 99 -31.44 18.54 27.86
C TRP A 99 -29.94 18.81 27.80
N PRO A 100 -29.39 19.80 28.52
CA PRO A 100 -28.04 20.30 28.28
C PRO A 100 -26.99 19.30 28.80
N SER A 101 -27.39 18.46 29.76
CA SER A 101 -26.56 17.38 30.30
C SER A 101 -26.36 16.21 29.34
N THR A 102 -27.18 16.07 28.29
CA THR A 102 -27.10 14.91 27.40
C THR A 102 -25.84 14.91 26.55
N LYS A 103 -25.40 16.09 26.10
CA LYS A 103 -24.09 16.25 25.44
C LYS A 103 -22.96 15.72 26.35
N ARG A 104 -22.90 16.20 27.59
CA ARG A 104 -21.87 15.80 28.57
C ARG A 104 -21.89 14.29 28.86
N LYS A 105 -23.08 13.70 29.00
CA LYS A 105 -23.23 12.25 29.24
C LYS A 105 -22.83 11.41 28.02
N ALA A 106 -23.15 11.89 26.80
CA ALA A 106 -22.75 11.22 25.56
C ALA A 106 -21.24 11.27 25.34
N GLU A 107 -20.62 12.43 25.59
CA GLU A 107 -19.15 12.60 25.56
C GLU A 107 -18.46 11.65 26.55
N ALA A 108 -18.93 11.60 27.80
CA ALA A 108 -18.39 10.68 28.81
C ALA A 108 -18.53 9.19 28.42
N CYS A 109 -19.61 8.83 27.74
CA CYS A 109 -19.83 7.48 27.25
C CYS A 109 -18.88 7.15 26.08
N LEU A 110 -18.71 8.08 25.14
CA LEU A 110 -17.77 7.94 24.02
C LEU A 110 -16.33 7.80 24.51
N ASP A 111 -15.92 8.62 25.48
CA ASP A 111 -14.60 8.54 26.11
C ASP A 111 -14.37 7.17 26.77
N GLY A 112 -15.40 6.63 27.43
CA GLY A 112 -15.37 5.28 27.99
C GLY A 112 -15.18 4.20 26.92
N ILE A 113 -15.93 4.28 25.81
CA ILE A 113 -15.81 3.34 24.67
C ILE A 113 -14.41 3.43 24.05
N LEU A 114 -13.92 4.64 23.79
CA LEU A 114 -12.59 4.86 23.20
C LEU A 114 -11.46 4.33 24.11
N ALA A 115 -11.58 4.51 25.43
CA ALA A 115 -10.62 3.95 26.38
C ALA A 115 -10.60 2.42 26.35
N ILE A 116 -11.77 1.77 26.23
CA ILE A 116 -11.86 0.30 26.09
C ILE A 116 -11.25 -0.14 24.76
N LEU A 117 -11.61 0.50 23.65
CA LEU A 117 -11.06 0.19 22.32
C LEU A 117 -9.54 0.37 22.29
N GLY A 118 -9.01 1.42 22.94
CA GLY A 118 -7.58 1.64 23.10
C GLY A 118 -6.88 0.48 23.82
N LYS A 119 -7.44 0.01 24.93
CA LYS A 119 -6.92 -1.15 25.68
C LYS A 119 -6.91 -2.43 24.81
N LEU A 120 -7.99 -2.68 24.08
CA LEU A 120 -8.10 -3.83 23.18
C LEU A 120 -7.07 -3.77 22.04
N LYS A 121 -6.86 -2.58 21.45
CA LYS A 121 -5.85 -2.37 20.41
C LYS A 121 -4.43 -2.62 20.93
N THR A 122 -4.11 -2.17 22.14
CA THR A 122 -2.80 -2.41 22.75
C THR A 122 -2.56 -3.89 23.05
N GLN A 123 -3.58 -4.63 23.51
CA GLN A 123 -3.47 -6.06 23.82
C GLN A 123 -3.23 -6.91 22.56
N ASN A 124 -3.88 -6.57 21.44
CA ASN A 124 -3.64 -7.23 20.16
C ASN A 124 -2.25 -6.91 19.56
N SER A 125 -1.63 -5.79 19.96
CA SER A 125 -0.31 -5.38 19.47
C SER A 125 0.84 -6.09 20.17
N THR A 126 0.62 -6.65 21.37
CA THR A 126 1.61 -7.46 22.12
C THR A 126 1.66 -8.94 21.71
N LEU A 127 0.81 -9.35 20.76
CA LEU A 127 0.73 -10.73 20.25
C LEU A 127 1.27 -10.87 18.81
N LEU A 128 1.97 -9.86 18.31
CA LEU A 128 2.74 -9.85 17.05
C LEU A 128 4.19 -9.45 17.36
#